data_AF-A0A1P8RZI1-F1
#
_entry.id   AF-A0A1P8RZI1-F1
#
_cell.length_a   1.000
_cell.length_b   1.000
_cell.length_c   1.000
_cell.angle_alpha   90.00
_cell.angle_beta   90.00
_cell.angle_gamma   90.00
#
_symmetry.space_group_name_H-M   'P 1'
#
loop_
_entity.id
_entity.type
_entity.pdbx_description
1 polymer ?
#
loop_
_entity_poly.entity_id
_entity_poly.type
_entity_poly.pdbx_seq_one_letter_code
_entity_poly.pdbx_strand_id
1 'polypeptide(L)'
;MNLGLAQSNYLKITRSHTENDFIKYPPGTEFQLKDENDSVVFSNTSKEKSFNINKPYTLVVNPPYKTSSNTYYLKKGKVEIKSNIAYYDTQKEHNKTKKKKEDYGMYNYDAKDFTKSLSMKKTMTPSTLNPKMYNATFEFNNGIVATYNDGEMTATLNDENLKIQGYYVIYSKDGIIKLSFRPKTGETWWVFEPVEESKN
;
A
#
# COMPACT_ATOMS: atom_id res chain seq x y z
N MET A 1 -29.55 5.84 -4.74
CA MET A 1 -28.51 5.55 -5.76
C MET A 1 -27.56 4.50 -5.20
N ASN A 2 -27.50 3.33 -5.83
CA ASN A 2 -26.62 2.23 -5.45
C ASN A 2 -25.16 2.61 -5.74
N LEU A 3 -24.38 2.90 -4.70
CA LEU A 3 -22.92 3.00 -4.80
C LEU A 3 -22.39 1.59 -5.05
N GLY A 4 -22.19 1.28 -6.33
CA GLY A 4 -21.86 -0.04 -6.85
C GLY A 4 -20.61 -0.65 -6.22
N LEU A 5 -20.76 -1.89 -5.76
CA LEU A 5 -19.72 -2.81 -5.30
C LEU A 5 -18.64 -3.15 -6.37
N ALA A 6 -18.64 -2.46 -7.51
CA ALA A 6 -17.70 -2.67 -8.61
C ALA A 6 -16.31 -2.03 -8.39
N GLN A 7 -16.17 -1.13 -7.41
CA GLN A 7 -14.93 -0.36 -7.18
C GLN A 7 -13.99 -0.93 -6.10
N SER A 8 -14.16 -2.17 -5.67
CA SER A 8 -13.35 -2.76 -4.60
C SER A 8 -12.20 -3.65 -5.09
N ASN A 9 -12.01 -3.86 -6.39
CA ASN A 9 -10.99 -4.80 -6.87
C ASN A 9 -9.71 -4.06 -7.27
N TYR A 10 -8.56 -4.61 -6.89
CA TYR A 10 -7.24 -4.09 -7.26
C TYR A 10 -6.50 -5.12 -8.12
N LEU A 11 -5.58 -4.65 -8.97
CA LEU A 11 -4.79 -5.50 -9.85
C LEU A 11 -3.47 -5.88 -9.14
N LYS A 12 -3.13 -7.16 -9.13
CA LYS A 12 -1.85 -7.70 -8.67
C LYS A 12 -1.16 -8.44 -9.82
N ILE A 13 0.11 -8.13 -10.04
CA ILE A 13 0.96 -8.78 -11.06
C ILE A 13 2.09 -9.46 -10.31
N THR A 14 2.15 -10.77 -10.35
CA THR A 14 3.26 -11.56 -9.81
C THR A 14 4.18 -11.94 -10.98
N ARG A 15 5.46 -11.56 -10.94
CA ARG A 15 6.38 -11.72 -12.09
C ARG A 15 7.24 -12.99 -12.04
N SER A 16 7.31 -13.64 -10.89
CA SER A 16 8.05 -14.89 -10.72
C SER A 16 7.52 -15.72 -9.54
N HIS A 17 8.14 -16.87 -9.28
CA HIS A 17 7.81 -17.74 -8.14
C HIS A 17 8.50 -17.31 -6.84
N THR A 18 9.35 -16.27 -6.85
CA THR A 18 9.96 -15.78 -5.62
C THR A 18 8.94 -14.99 -4.80
N GLU A 19 8.93 -15.22 -3.50
CA GLU A 19 8.12 -14.46 -2.56
C GLU A 19 8.45 -12.96 -2.69
N ASN A 20 7.43 -12.10 -2.67
CA ASN A 20 7.52 -10.64 -2.80
C ASN A 20 7.84 -10.04 -4.19
N ASP A 21 7.95 -10.82 -5.26
CA ASP A 21 8.08 -10.27 -6.63
C ASP A 21 6.70 -9.98 -7.26
N PHE A 22 6.03 -8.94 -6.74
CA PHE A 22 4.74 -8.50 -7.26
C PHE A 22 4.58 -6.98 -7.31
N ILE A 23 3.74 -6.53 -8.23
CA ILE A 23 3.30 -5.14 -8.36
C ILE A 23 1.80 -5.08 -8.10
N LYS A 24 1.36 -4.06 -7.37
CA LYS A 24 -0.07 -3.79 -7.11
C LYS A 24 -0.47 -2.47 -7.73
N TYR A 25 -1.69 -2.45 -8.26
CA TYR A 25 -2.33 -1.28 -8.81
C TYR A 25 -3.66 -1.04 -8.11
N PRO A 26 -4.02 0.23 -7.84
CA PRO A 26 -5.20 0.56 -7.06
C PRO A 26 -6.50 0.17 -7.80
N PRO A 27 -7.64 0.18 -7.09
CA PRO A 27 -8.93 0.01 -7.72
C PRO A 27 -9.21 1.02 -8.83
N GLY A 28 -10.00 0.59 -9.83
CA GLY A 28 -10.26 1.38 -11.03
C GLY A 28 -9.15 1.33 -12.08
N THR A 29 -8.10 0.53 -11.87
CA THR A 29 -7.08 0.28 -12.89
C THR A 29 -7.64 -0.58 -14.00
N GLU A 30 -7.59 -0.07 -15.23
CA GLU A 30 -7.91 -0.85 -16.43
C GLU A 30 -6.66 -1.60 -16.91
N PHE A 31 -6.84 -2.80 -17.44
CA PHE A 31 -5.72 -3.55 -18.00
C PHE A 31 -6.16 -4.52 -19.08
N GLN A 32 -5.23 -4.84 -19.98
CA GLN A 32 -5.40 -5.85 -21.01
C GLN A 32 -4.14 -6.71 -21.08
N LEU A 33 -4.32 -8.02 -20.95
CA LEU A 33 -3.29 -9.02 -21.20
C LEU A 33 -3.51 -9.59 -22.60
N LYS A 34 -2.50 -9.43 -23.46
CA LYS A 34 -2.50 -9.87 -24.84
C LYS A 34 -1.54 -11.02 -25.04
N ASP A 35 -1.95 -12.00 -25.83
CA ASP A 35 -1.06 -13.06 -26.28
C ASP A 35 -0.10 -12.58 -27.40
N GLU A 36 0.66 -13.51 -27.96
CA GLU A 36 1.61 -13.25 -29.06
C GLU A 36 0.95 -12.78 -30.37
N ASN A 37 -0.36 -12.98 -30.52
CA ASN A 37 -1.14 -12.53 -31.68
C ASN A 37 -1.90 -11.22 -31.39
N ASP A 38 -1.50 -10.49 -30.34
CA ASP A 38 -2.16 -9.27 -29.85
C ASP A 38 -3.63 -9.45 -29.42
N SER A 39 -4.07 -10.69 -29.24
CA SER A 39 -5.44 -11.01 -28.82
C SER A 39 -5.58 -10.88 -27.30
N VAL A 40 -6.60 -10.15 -26.84
CA VAL A 40 -6.87 -9.96 -25.41
C VAL A 40 -7.40 -11.26 -24.82
N VAL A 41 -6.62 -11.87 -23.93
CA VAL A 41 -6.96 -13.13 -23.24
C VAL A 41 -7.44 -12.91 -21.80
N PHE A 42 -7.10 -11.78 -21.20
CA PHE A 42 -7.50 -11.42 -19.83
C PHE A 42 -7.56 -9.91 -19.66
N SER A 43 -8.55 -9.39 -18.94
CA SER A 43 -8.71 -7.94 -18.73
C SER A 43 -9.45 -7.65 -17.43
N ASN A 44 -9.58 -6.37 -17.09
CA ASN A 44 -10.35 -5.92 -15.92
C ASN A 44 -11.85 -6.27 -15.99
N THR A 45 -12.38 -6.63 -17.16
CA THR A 45 -13.78 -7.05 -17.34
C THR A 45 -13.94 -8.57 -17.43
N SER A 46 -12.85 -9.34 -17.37
CA SER A 46 -12.91 -10.81 -17.38
C SER A 46 -13.67 -11.34 -16.16
N LYS A 47 -14.37 -12.48 -16.35
CA LYS A 47 -15.10 -13.16 -15.26
C LYS A 47 -14.13 -13.81 -14.30
N GLU A 48 -13.07 -14.39 -14.83
CA GLU A 48 -11.97 -14.99 -14.09
C GLU A 48 -11.27 -13.93 -13.24
N LYS A 49 -10.81 -14.32 -12.05
CA LYS A 49 -10.08 -13.41 -11.15
C LYS A 49 -8.58 -13.57 -11.23
N SER A 50 -8.10 -14.50 -12.03
CA SER A 50 -6.67 -14.68 -12.21
C SER A 50 -6.32 -15.40 -13.49
N PHE A 51 -5.15 -15.09 -14.03
CA PHE A 51 -4.60 -15.70 -15.23
C PHE A 51 -3.14 -16.06 -14.99
N ASN A 52 -2.77 -17.32 -15.24
CA ASN A 52 -1.39 -17.79 -15.12
C ASN A 52 -0.62 -17.50 -16.42
N ILE A 53 0.57 -16.94 -16.28
CA ILE A 53 1.47 -16.66 -17.40
C ILE A 53 2.35 -17.90 -17.59
N ASN A 54 2.06 -18.68 -18.64
CA ASN A 54 2.76 -19.91 -19.00
C ASN A 54 3.49 -19.83 -20.36
N LYS A 55 3.30 -18.73 -21.09
CA LYS A 55 3.99 -18.36 -22.32
C LYS A 55 4.19 -16.83 -22.36
N PRO A 56 4.84 -16.25 -23.38
CA PRO A 56 4.97 -14.80 -23.48
C PRO A 56 3.60 -14.10 -23.65
N TYR A 57 3.38 -13.06 -22.86
CA TYR A 57 2.23 -12.16 -22.96
C TYR A 57 2.66 -10.70 -22.78
N THR A 58 1.86 -9.78 -23.33
CA THR A 58 2.02 -8.35 -23.13
C THR A 58 0.87 -7.84 -22.26
N LEU A 59 1.19 -7.29 -21.09
CA LEU A 59 0.22 -6.67 -20.19
C LEU A 59 0.31 -5.15 -20.30
N VAL A 60 -0.77 -4.50 -20.72
CA VAL A 60 -0.92 -3.05 -20.71
C VAL A 60 -1.82 -2.66 -19.55
N VAL A 61 -1.37 -1.72 -18.73
CA VAL A 61 -2.05 -1.27 -17.51
C VAL A 61 -2.26 0.24 -17.58
N ASN A 62 -3.48 0.70 -17.35
CA ASN A 62 -3.88 2.10 -17.33
C ASN A 62 -4.40 2.47 -15.92
N PRO A 63 -3.52 2.97 -15.03
CA PRO A 63 -3.92 3.36 -13.69
C PRO A 63 -4.73 4.67 -13.71
N PRO A 64 -5.74 4.84 -12.84
CA PRO A 64 -6.63 6.01 -12.90
C PRO A 64 -5.97 7.33 -12.48
N TYR A 65 -4.82 7.28 -11.81
CA TYR A 65 -4.12 8.45 -11.29
C TYR A 65 -3.11 9.06 -12.28
N LYS A 66 -2.95 8.49 -13.48
CA LYS A 66 -2.04 9.02 -14.51
C LYS A 66 -2.55 8.73 -15.92
N THR A 67 -2.13 9.54 -16.87
CA THR A 67 -2.56 9.47 -18.27
C THR A 67 -1.75 8.48 -19.11
N SER A 68 -0.54 8.13 -18.69
CA SER A 68 0.34 7.18 -19.36
C SER A 68 0.06 5.73 -18.94
N SER A 69 0.09 4.81 -19.89
CA SER A 69 0.03 3.37 -19.63
C SER A 69 1.38 2.79 -19.16
N ASN A 70 1.32 1.65 -18.49
CA ASN A 70 2.48 0.81 -18.18
C ASN A 70 2.38 -0.49 -18.98
N THR A 71 3.44 -0.83 -19.70
CA THR A 71 3.53 -2.07 -20.50
C THR A 71 4.52 -3.04 -19.87
N TYR A 72 4.12 -4.30 -19.74
CA TYR A 72 4.93 -5.38 -19.19
C TYR A 72 4.97 -6.56 -20.14
N TYR A 73 6.17 -7.08 -20.40
CA TYR A 73 6.38 -8.31 -21.15
C TYR A 73 6.57 -9.47 -20.16
N LEU A 74 5.52 -10.28 -20.00
CA LEU A 74 5.47 -11.34 -19.00
C LEU A 74 5.78 -12.68 -19.67
N LYS A 75 6.82 -13.37 -19.20
CA LYS A 75 7.17 -14.74 -19.65
C LYS A 75 6.74 -15.83 -18.66
N LYS A 76 6.48 -15.44 -17.42
CA LYS A 76 6.05 -16.31 -16.32
C LYS A 76 5.30 -15.50 -15.26
N GLY A 77 4.66 -16.17 -14.30
CA GLY A 77 3.98 -15.54 -13.17
C GLY A 77 2.46 -15.55 -13.29
N LYS A 78 1.80 -14.52 -12.77
CA LYS A 78 0.34 -14.48 -12.66
C LYS A 78 -0.20 -13.05 -12.64
N VAL A 79 -1.33 -12.83 -13.29
CA VAL A 79 -2.09 -11.58 -13.20
C VAL A 79 -3.38 -11.87 -12.44
N GLU A 80 -3.68 -11.08 -11.41
CA GLU A 80 -4.80 -11.34 -10.50
C GLU A 80 -5.64 -10.07 -10.27
N ILE A 81 -6.95 -10.23 -10.29
CA ILE A 81 -7.93 -9.26 -9.82
C ILE A 81 -8.28 -9.66 -8.39
N LYS A 82 -7.70 -8.95 -7.42
CA LYS A 82 -7.94 -9.23 -6.00
C LYS A 82 -9.04 -8.33 -5.48
N SER A 83 -9.94 -8.93 -4.71
CA SER A 83 -10.98 -8.19 -4.02
C SER A 83 -10.42 -7.52 -2.77
N ASN A 84 -10.68 -6.23 -2.62
CA ASN A 84 -10.50 -5.48 -1.39
C ASN A 84 -11.81 -5.47 -0.57
N ILE A 85 -12.81 -6.30 -0.91
CA ILE A 85 -14.09 -6.37 -0.19
C ILE A 85 -13.85 -6.73 1.27
N ALA A 86 -12.91 -7.61 1.62
CA ALA A 86 -12.58 -7.87 3.03
C ALA A 86 -12.10 -6.61 3.79
N TYR A 87 -11.36 -5.71 3.12
CA TYR A 87 -10.96 -4.41 3.68
C TYR A 87 -12.12 -3.41 3.76
N TYR A 88 -13.07 -3.44 2.83
CA TYR A 88 -14.23 -2.55 2.84
C TYR A 88 -15.40 -3.06 3.69
N ASP A 89 -15.54 -4.37 3.88
CA ASP A 89 -16.55 -4.99 4.73
C ASP A 89 -16.18 -4.79 6.20
N THR A 90 -14.89 -4.91 6.55
CA THR A 90 -14.39 -4.49 7.87
C THR A 90 -14.63 -3.00 8.12
N GLN A 91 -14.45 -2.13 7.11
CA GLN A 91 -14.80 -0.70 7.18
C GLN A 91 -16.33 -0.45 7.31
N LYS A 92 -17.18 -1.22 6.63
CA LYS A 92 -18.64 -1.08 6.69
C LYS A 92 -19.21 -1.60 8.00
N GLU A 93 -18.68 -2.68 8.54
CA GLU A 93 -19.01 -3.15 9.90
C GLU A 93 -18.62 -2.10 10.94
N HIS A 94 -17.43 -1.48 10.79
CA HIS A 94 -16.98 -0.34 11.63
C HIS A 94 -17.94 0.86 11.60
N ASN A 95 -18.57 1.14 10.45
CA ASN A 95 -19.50 2.27 10.31
C ASN A 95 -20.89 1.98 10.90
N LYS A 96 -21.29 0.71 11.04
CA LYS A 96 -22.54 0.33 11.71
C LYS A 96 -22.40 0.33 13.24
N THR A 97 -21.20 0.05 13.77
CA THR A 97 -20.87 0.16 15.19
C THR A 97 -20.40 1.57 15.57
N LYS A 98 -21.15 2.61 15.17
CA LYS A 98 -21.08 3.92 15.84
C LYS A 98 -21.66 3.80 17.26
N LYS A 99 -20.89 3.23 18.20
CA LYS A 99 -21.14 3.42 19.64
C LYS A 99 -19.97 3.08 20.58
N LYS A 100 -18.80 2.67 20.11
CA LYS A 100 -17.61 2.61 20.97
C LYS A 100 -16.50 3.48 20.40
N LYS A 101 -16.22 4.56 21.12
CA LYS A 101 -15.00 5.36 20.99
C LYS A 101 -13.86 4.44 21.44
N GLU A 102 -13.26 3.69 20.54
CA GLU A 102 -11.96 3.06 20.75
C GLU A 102 -11.47 2.50 19.40
N ASP A 103 -10.35 3.06 18.95
CA ASP A 103 -9.40 2.54 17.96
C ASP A 103 -9.84 2.28 16.51
N TYR A 104 -9.66 3.31 15.68
CA TYR A 104 -9.43 3.15 14.26
C TYR A 104 -7.97 2.76 14.01
N GLY A 105 -7.75 1.47 13.78
CA GLY A 105 -6.47 0.93 13.34
C GLY A 105 -5.87 -0.14 14.26
N MET A 106 -6.65 -1.08 14.75
CA MET A 106 -6.10 -2.30 15.33
C MET A 106 -5.73 -3.26 14.19
N TYR A 107 -4.55 -3.09 13.60
CA TYR A 107 -3.82 -4.29 13.21
C TYR A 107 -3.54 -5.00 14.52
N ASN A 108 -4.10 -6.21 14.70
CA ASN A 108 -3.70 -7.05 15.82
C ASN A 108 -2.19 -7.23 15.71
N TYR A 109 -1.51 -6.60 16.66
CA TYR A 109 -0.11 -6.83 16.97
C TYR A 109 0.07 -8.32 17.21
N ASP A 110 0.61 -9.03 16.22
CA ASP A 110 1.14 -10.37 16.42
C ASP A 110 2.65 -10.25 16.58
N ALA A 111 3.11 -10.34 17.83
CA ALA A 111 4.52 -10.35 18.17
C ALA A 111 5.30 -11.48 17.45
N LYS A 112 4.61 -12.50 16.93
CA LYS A 112 5.22 -13.64 16.22
C LYS A 112 5.52 -13.33 14.74
N ASP A 113 4.80 -12.39 14.12
CA ASP A 113 4.92 -12.06 12.69
C ASP A 113 5.76 -10.79 12.39
N PHE A 114 6.36 -10.18 13.41
CA PHE A 114 7.28 -9.05 13.30
C PHE A 114 8.51 -9.32 12.40
N THR A 115 8.72 -10.56 11.97
CA THR A 115 9.95 -11.08 11.37
C THR A 115 9.94 -11.26 9.85
N LYS A 116 8.81 -11.02 9.14
CA LYS A 116 8.71 -11.40 7.71
C LYS A 116 8.36 -10.28 6.70
N SER A 117 7.98 -9.09 7.14
CA SER A 117 7.68 -7.95 6.26
C SER A 117 7.82 -6.62 7.00
N LEU A 118 8.01 -5.49 6.29
CA LEU A 118 8.05 -4.18 6.95
C LEU A 118 6.69 -3.91 7.61
N SER A 119 6.70 -3.65 8.92
CA SER A 119 5.52 -3.36 9.73
C SER A 119 5.73 -2.05 10.49
N MET A 120 4.64 -1.41 10.91
CA MET A 120 4.64 -0.10 11.57
C MET A 120 3.69 -0.12 12.78
N LYS A 121 4.19 0.27 13.95
CA LYS A 121 3.41 0.57 15.14
C LYS A 121 3.15 2.07 15.20
N LYS A 122 1.90 2.47 15.46
CA LYS A 122 1.50 3.87 15.62
C LYS A 122 1.10 4.14 17.06
N THR A 123 1.62 5.21 17.64
CA THR A 123 1.19 5.75 18.93
C THR A 123 0.73 7.18 18.73
N MET A 124 -0.41 7.55 19.31
CA MET A 124 -0.96 8.90 19.17
C MET A 124 -1.19 9.53 20.54
N THR A 125 -0.96 10.84 20.62
CA THR A 125 -1.27 11.65 21.80
C THR A 125 -1.95 12.95 21.37
N PRO A 126 -2.87 13.50 22.15
CA PRO A 126 -3.39 14.85 21.89
C PRO A 126 -2.25 15.87 21.89
N SER A 127 -2.27 16.80 20.96
CA SER A 127 -1.32 17.92 20.98
C SER A 127 -1.64 18.86 22.15
N THR A 128 -0.58 19.29 22.86
CA THR A 128 -0.67 20.28 23.94
C THR A 128 -0.85 21.70 23.40
N LEU A 129 -0.30 21.99 22.21
CA LEU A 129 -0.40 23.31 21.55
C LEU A 129 -1.69 23.47 20.76
N ASN A 130 -2.18 22.38 20.16
CA ASN A 130 -3.35 22.33 19.28
C ASN A 130 -4.30 21.20 19.73
N PRO A 131 -5.17 21.42 20.74
CA PRO A 131 -6.00 20.36 21.33
C PRO A 131 -7.00 19.68 20.37
N LYS A 132 -7.18 20.21 19.16
CA LYS A 132 -7.98 19.61 18.07
C LYS A 132 -7.16 18.73 17.14
N MET A 133 -5.88 18.51 17.45
CA MET A 133 -4.93 17.74 16.66
C MET A 133 -4.24 16.70 17.52
N TYR A 134 -3.66 15.71 16.86
CA TYR A 134 -2.87 14.66 17.46
C TYR A 134 -1.41 14.77 17.04
N ASN A 135 -0.52 14.48 17.97
CA ASN A 135 0.86 14.08 17.72
C ASN A 135 0.90 12.57 17.51
N ALA A 136 1.87 12.08 16.74
CA ALA A 136 1.98 10.66 16.44
C ALA A 136 3.43 10.20 16.33
N THR A 137 3.71 9.00 16.81
CA THR A 137 4.96 8.27 16.61
C THR A 137 4.69 7.00 15.82
N PHE A 138 5.53 6.73 14.83
CA PHE A 138 5.43 5.62 13.89
C PHE A 138 6.74 4.81 13.97
N GLU A 139 6.70 3.65 14.63
CA GLU A 139 7.86 2.79 14.85
C GLU A 139 7.83 1.63 13.86
N PHE A 140 8.79 1.59 12.94
CA PHE A 140 8.93 0.53 11.96
C PHE A 140 9.83 -0.58 12.48
N ASN A 141 9.56 -1.83 12.10
CA ASN A 141 10.34 -2.99 12.56
C ASN A 141 11.77 -3.08 12.01
N ASN A 142 12.13 -2.24 11.04
CA ASN A 142 13.51 -2.07 10.59
C ASN A 142 14.29 -1.02 11.40
N GLY A 143 13.71 -0.49 12.49
CA GLY A 143 14.38 0.46 13.38
C GLY A 143 14.16 1.92 13.01
N ILE A 144 13.38 2.22 11.95
CA ILE A 144 12.99 3.60 11.64
C ILE A 144 11.91 4.05 12.63
N VAL A 145 12.08 5.22 13.24
CA VAL A 145 11.07 5.86 14.07
C VAL A 145 10.76 7.23 13.49
N ALA A 146 9.52 7.47 13.06
CA ALA A 146 9.07 8.78 12.60
C ALA A 146 8.13 9.41 13.63
N THR A 147 8.29 10.69 13.91
CA THR A 147 7.44 11.42 14.85
C THR A 147 6.89 12.68 14.21
N TYR A 148 5.56 12.80 14.23
CA TYR A 148 4.85 14.03 13.98
C TYR A 148 4.54 14.72 15.30
N ASN A 149 5.10 15.91 15.49
CA ASN A 149 4.84 16.76 16.65
C ASN A 149 4.49 18.16 16.18
N ASP A 150 3.24 18.58 16.39
CA ASP A 150 2.78 19.96 16.20
C ASP A 150 3.17 20.64 14.88
N GLY A 151 3.04 19.92 13.77
CA GLY A 151 3.36 20.44 12.44
C GLY A 151 4.72 20.02 11.92
N GLU A 152 5.57 19.45 12.76
CA GLU A 152 6.92 19.02 12.40
C GLU A 152 6.99 17.50 12.31
N MET A 153 7.61 17.00 11.24
CA MET A 153 7.93 15.59 11.08
C MET A 153 9.43 15.40 11.29
N THR A 154 9.80 14.47 12.17
CA THR A 154 11.17 14.01 12.39
C THR A 154 11.25 12.51 12.18
N ALA A 155 12.44 11.99 11.87
CA ALA A 155 12.63 10.56 11.70
C ALA A 155 14.06 10.17 12.07
N THR A 156 14.21 9.02 12.71
CA THR A 156 15.51 8.45 13.08
C THR A 156 15.60 6.99 12.66
N LEU A 157 16.83 6.50 12.51
CA LEU A 157 17.16 5.08 12.36
C LEU A 157 18.32 4.77 13.29
N ASN A 158 18.11 3.91 14.29
CA ASN A 158 19.13 3.62 15.31
C ASN A 158 19.71 4.90 15.94
N ASP A 159 18.85 5.82 16.35
CA ASP A 159 19.18 7.13 16.93
C ASP A 159 19.88 8.14 15.99
N GLU A 160 20.09 7.81 14.72
CA GLU A 160 20.60 8.74 13.71
C GLU A 160 19.47 9.44 12.97
N ASN A 161 19.54 10.77 12.81
CA ASN A 161 18.54 11.53 12.08
C ASN A 161 18.51 11.16 10.59
N LEU A 162 17.30 10.90 10.09
CA LEU A 162 17.05 10.63 8.68
C LEU A 162 16.70 11.92 7.94
N LYS A 163 17.03 11.96 6.65
CA LYS A 163 16.62 13.05 5.77
C LYS A 163 15.13 12.94 5.47
N ILE A 164 14.41 14.04 5.66
CA ILE A 164 13.00 14.18 5.29
C ILE A 164 12.87 15.22 4.18
N GLN A 165 12.11 14.88 3.13
CA GLN A 165 11.72 15.81 2.08
C GLN A 165 10.21 16.12 2.19
N GLY A 166 9.90 17.40 2.45
CA GLY A 166 8.54 17.83 2.75
C GLY A 166 8.04 17.24 4.07
N TYR A 167 6.77 16.85 4.13
CA TYR A 167 6.16 16.20 5.31
C TYR A 167 6.05 14.68 5.19
N TYR A 168 6.48 14.12 4.06
CA TYR A 168 5.99 12.81 3.64
C TYR A 168 7.05 11.81 3.24
N VAL A 169 8.27 12.24 2.87
CA VAL A 169 9.27 11.34 2.29
C VAL A 169 10.47 11.24 3.20
N ILE A 170 10.70 10.06 3.78
CA ILE A 170 11.81 9.74 4.68
C ILE A 170 12.81 8.88 3.91
N TYR A 171 14.06 9.32 3.85
CA TYR A 171 15.16 8.60 3.21
C TYR A 171 15.98 7.86 4.26
N SER A 172 16.15 6.56 4.07
CA SER A 172 17.02 5.71 4.88
C SER A 172 17.97 4.90 4.00
N LYS A 173 18.98 4.29 4.60
CA LYS A 173 19.88 3.36 3.91
C LYS A 173 19.15 2.10 3.39
N ASP A 174 18.02 1.74 4.01
CA ASP A 174 17.26 0.53 3.68
C ASP A 174 16.17 0.80 2.61
N GLY A 175 15.79 2.07 2.41
CA GLY A 175 14.78 2.47 1.44
C GLY A 175 14.16 3.83 1.71
N ILE A 176 13.11 4.13 0.96
CA ILE A 176 12.32 5.35 1.04
C ILE A 176 10.97 5.03 1.67
N ILE A 177 10.60 5.71 2.75
CA ILE A 177 9.24 5.68 3.30
C ILE A 177 8.47 6.90 2.81
N LYS A 178 7.29 6.68 2.25
CA LYS A 178 6.29 7.72 1.97
C LYS A 178 5.20 7.61 3.02
N LEU A 179 5.19 8.48 4.03
CA LEU A 179 4.29 8.46 5.18
C LEU A 179 3.45 9.73 5.21
N SER A 180 2.11 9.60 5.18
CA SER A 180 1.17 10.72 5.30
C SER A 180 0.31 10.57 6.54
N PHE A 181 0.15 11.67 7.28
CA PHE A 181 -0.61 11.74 8.51
C PHE A 181 -1.54 12.96 8.51
N ARG A 182 -2.79 12.77 8.94
CA ARG A 182 -3.76 13.86 9.15
C ARG A 182 -3.94 14.11 10.65
N PRO A 183 -3.36 15.17 11.21
CA PRO A 183 -3.36 15.43 12.65
C PRO A 183 -4.75 15.65 13.24
N LYS A 184 -5.72 16.14 12.45
CA LYS A 184 -7.09 16.37 12.92
C LYS A 184 -7.88 15.07 13.13
N THR A 185 -7.56 14.02 12.39
CA THR A 185 -8.35 12.78 12.34
C THR A 185 -7.57 11.56 12.80
N GLY A 186 -6.24 11.62 12.83
CA GLY A 186 -5.39 10.48 13.10
C GLY A 186 -5.19 9.54 11.90
N GLU A 187 -5.77 9.87 10.74
CA GLU A 187 -5.66 9.06 9.53
C GLU A 187 -4.20 8.98 9.07
N THR A 188 -3.76 7.79 8.66
CA THR A 188 -2.37 7.51 8.28
C THR A 188 -2.32 6.65 7.02
N TRP A 189 -1.44 6.99 6.08
CA TRP A 189 -1.12 6.18 4.90
C TRP A 189 0.39 6.05 4.79
N TRP A 190 0.90 4.87 4.41
CA TRP A 190 2.32 4.72 4.18
C TRP A 190 2.65 3.70 3.08
N VAL A 191 3.82 3.90 2.46
CA VAL A 191 4.44 3.00 1.48
C VAL A 191 5.94 2.95 1.75
N PHE A 192 6.56 1.79 1.55
CA PHE A 192 8.02 1.62 1.60
C PHE A 192 8.54 1.15 0.24
N GLU A 193 9.59 1.82 -0.24
CA GLU A 193 10.32 1.50 -1.47
C GLU A 193 11.74 1.08 -1.07
N PRO A 194 12.07 -0.23 -1.07
CA PRO A 194 13.40 -0.69 -0.70
C PRO A 194 14.46 -0.17 -1.68
N VAL A 195 15.69 0.05 -1.22
CA VAL A 195 16.83 0.30 -2.12
C VAL A 195 17.03 -0.95 -2.98
N GLU A 196 17.02 -0.81 -4.31
CA GLU A 196 17.36 -1.93 -5.18
C GLU A 196 18.82 -2.32 -4.91
N GLU A 197 19.06 -3.52 -4.38
CA GLU A 197 20.40 -4.09 -4.37
C GLU A 197 20.86 -4.23 -5.83
N SER A 198 21.87 -3.45 -6.20
CA SER A 198 22.56 -3.61 -7.47
C SER A 198 23.08 -5.05 -7.52
N LYS A 199 22.41 -5.88 -8.33
CA LYS A 199 22.88 -7.23 -8.64
C LYS A 199 24.22 -7.12 -9.38
N ASN A 200 25.31 -7.20 -8.63
CA ASN A 200 26.64 -7.48 -9.15
C ASN A 200 26.82 -9.00 -9.27
#